data_AF-A0A6I3SCI0-F1
#
_entry.id   AF-A0A6I3SCI0-F1
#
_cell.length_a   1.000
_cell.length_b   1.000
_cell.length_c   1.000
_cell.angle_alpha   90.00
_cell.angle_beta   90.00
_cell.angle_gamma   90.00
#
_symmetry.space_group_name_H-M   'P 1'
#
loop_
_entity.id
_entity.type
_entity.pdbx_description
1 polymer ?
#
loop_
_entity_poly.entity_id
_entity_poly.type
_entity_poly.pdbx_seq_one_letter_code
_entity_poly.pdbx_strand_id
1 'polypeptide(L)'
;MESNLYTIYRISLTHGLIHFIGSRKTVTLLDCIENISKTAKKGDNVEHPGPRLRDLARFAQDLGLLRFSGQNLSLTELGKKYYAAFGPVKWTITSEQSTLLRDHLYRFASSNGTLNAIATLAQTIAKHKDGISLKALSEEFAPLIGKASDWGEVTRTNKTKFAINYLTEMGVVEKDGDLYKLSLVGLTLFQTRKATTWIFQGNPKYFNIDDYLEDRKTIVWSIRQSHFIDEIQIGDEVFVWRADGYEKGSGGIVARAIVIERPGYIDDWENEYWESDPPKADEVQGAKLLVKEVRLLHGMIRRTDLEKDEHLKGLRILKMRNETNYRLNDTEAMLLKQLWEIEATPEEEDEEEKTFPEGKVYYRLHKKRERSRTLVNQKKEQVKREGEKLICQVCTFDFEKTYGVIGKDFIEVHHTKPISEMKENDETSLDDLAVVCSNCHRMLHRRRPWLTTEQLTSLLP
;
A
#
# COMPACT_ATOMS: atom_id res chain seq x y z
N MET A 1 7.08 5.18 21.64
CA MET A 1 6.20 6.19 22.26
C MET A 1 5.05 6.41 21.31
N GLU A 2 3.91 5.77 21.59
CA GLU A 2 2.69 5.93 20.81
C GLU A 2 2.34 7.42 20.72
N SER A 3 2.14 7.92 19.49
CA SER A 3 1.68 9.28 19.29
C SER A 3 0.33 9.42 19.99
N ASN A 4 0.27 10.27 21.01
CA ASN A 4 -0.98 10.84 21.48
C ASN A 4 -1.57 11.62 20.30
N LEU A 5 -2.29 10.92 19.42
CA LEU A 5 -3.25 11.57 18.54
C LEU A 5 -4.16 12.42 19.44
N TYR A 6 -4.86 13.36 18.84
CA TYR A 6 -6.09 13.97 19.37
C TYR A 6 -5.98 15.31 20.07
N THR A 7 -4.83 15.96 20.12
CA THR A 7 -4.82 17.39 20.43
C THR A 7 -4.93 18.19 19.13
N ILE A 8 -6.08 18.05 18.44
CA ILE A 8 -6.40 18.88 17.28
C ILE A 8 -6.80 20.25 17.82
N TYR A 9 -5.95 21.25 17.58
CA TYR A 9 -6.27 22.63 17.88
C TYR A 9 -6.94 23.28 16.67
N ARG A 10 -7.56 24.45 16.88
CA ARG A 10 -7.86 25.35 15.76
C ARG A 10 -6.54 25.66 15.03
N ILE A 11 -6.52 25.60 13.71
CA ILE A 11 -5.34 25.89 12.88
C ILE A 11 -4.83 27.28 13.22
N SER A 12 -5.75 28.23 13.39
CA SER A 12 -5.44 29.60 13.83
C SER A 12 -4.57 29.70 15.09
N LEU A 13 -4.54 28.69 15.97
CA LEU A 13 -3.69 28.69 17.17
C LEU A 13 -2.22 28.32 16.89
N THR A 14 -1.93 27.63 15.79
CA THR A 14 -0.55 27.31 15.38
C THR A 14 0.12 28.47 14.63
N HIS A 15 -0.66 29.43 14.12
CA HIS A 15 -0.16 30.57 13.37
C HIS A 15 0.90 31.39 14.11
N GLY A 16 0.74 31.52 15.43
CA GLY A 16 1.70 32.20 16.28
C GLY A 16 3.08 31.57 16.21
N LEU A 17 3.14 30.25 16.34
CA LEU A 17 4.36 29.45 16.22
C LEU A 17 4.94 29.52 14.81
N ILE A 18 4.14 29.26 13.77
CA ILE A 18 4.61 29.23 12.39
C ILE A 18 5.22 30.59 11.99
N HIS A 19 4.54 31.69 12.32
CA HIS A 19 5.03 33.03 12.05
C HIS A 19 6.31 33.36 12.85
N PHE A 20 6.41 32.88 14.09
CA PHE A 20 7.58 33.10 14.93
C PHE A 20 8.81 32.32 14.44
N ILE A 21 8.61 31.10 13.94
CA ILE A 21 9.66 30.25 13.37
C ILE A 21 10.08 30.78 12.00
N GLY A 22 9.13 31.12 11.12
CA GLY A 22 9.42 31.60 9.75
C GLY A 22 10.21 32.91 9.70
N SER A 23 10.16 33.72 10.75
CA SER A 23 10.92 34.97 10.86
C SER A 23 12.35 34.79 11.38
N ARG A 24 12.82 33.56 11.64
CA ARG A 24 14.11 33.28 12.27
C ARG A 24 14.83 32.10 11.62
N LYS A 25 16.16 32.09 11.76
CA LYS A 25 17.02 31.00 11.24
C LYS A 25 17.00 29.74 12.12
N THR A 26 16.95 29.90 13.44
CA THR A 26 16.96 28.79 14.42
C THR A 26 16.04 29.16 15.56
N VAL A 27 15.15 28.24 15.95
CA VAL A 27 14.16 28.44 17.01
C VAL A 27 14.04 27.19 17.84
N THR A 28 14.00 27.35 19.15
CA THR A 28 13.73 26.29 20.12
C THR A 28 12.33 26.45 20.73
N LEU A 29 11.84 25.41 21.40
CA LEU A 29 10.62 25.49 22.20
C LEU A 29 10.74 26.52 23.33
N LEU A 30 11.94 26.66 23.93
CA LEU A 30 12.21 27.65 24.97
C LEU A 30 12.06 29.08 24.41
N ASP A 31 12.63 29.37 23.24
CA ASP A 31 12.47 30.66 22.58
C ASP A 31 11.00 31.02 22.36
N CYS A 32 10.18 30.02 22.01
CA CYS A 32 8.75 30.19 21.82
C CYS A 32 8.02 30.50 23.14
N ILE A 33 8.43 29.88 24.25
CA ILE A 33 7.86 30.10 25.59
C ILE A 33 8.19 31.50 26.10
N GLU A 34 9.46 31.92 25.97
CA GLU A 34 9.91 33.25 26.37
C GLU A 34 9.22 34.36 25.56
N ASN A 35 8.71 34.04 24.37
CA ASN A 35 7.99 34.95 23.49
C ASN A 35 6.49 34.61 23.37
N ILE A 36 5.87 34.14 24.46
CA ILE A 36 4.48 33.65 24.45
C ILE A 36 3.47 34.63 23.85
N SER A 37 3.66 35.93 24.05
CA SER A 37 2.78 36.99 23.48
C SER A 37 2.80 37.05 21.95
N LYS A 38 3.86 36.52 21.33
CA LYS A 38 4.01 36.39 19.88
C LYS A 38 3.65 35.00 19.38
N THR A 39 3.79 33.95 20.20
CA THR A 39 3.59 32.56 19.77
C THR A 39 2.20 32.00 20.10
N ALA A 40 1.45 32.61 21.03
CA ALA A 40 0.10 32.22 21.40
C ALA A 40 -0.90 33.39 21.28
N LYS A 41 -2.19 33.07 21.07
CA LYS A 41 -3.26 34.06 20.92
C LYS A 41 -3.73 34.57 22.28
N LYS A 42 -3.94 35.89 22.42
CA LYS A 42 -4.37 36.54 23.67
C LYS A 42 -5.79 36.09 24.08
N GLY A 43 -6.00 35.76 25.35
CA GLY A 43 -7.29 35.28 25.88
C GLY A 43 -7.36 33.76 26.11
N ASP A 44 -6.33 33.03 25.68
CA ASP A 44 -6.05 31.72 26.25
C ASP A 44 -5.50 31.94 27.68
N ASN A 45 -6.22 31.52 28.72
CA ASN A 45 -5.64 31.45 30.07
C ASN A 45 -4.57 30.37 30.06
N VAL A 46 -3.34 30.74 29.72
CA VAL A 46 -2.22 29.82 29.63
C VAL A 46 -1.60 29.64 31.00
N GLU A 47 -2.25 28.87 31.88
CA GLU A 47 -1.68 28.48 33.18
C GLU A 47 -0.36 27.72 33.00
N HIS A 48 -0.19 27.01 31.86
CA HIS A 48 0.99 26.20 31.53
C HIS A 48 1.44 26.38 30.05
N PRO A 49 2.31 27.37 29.75
CA PRO A 49 2.68 27.70 28.37
C PRO A 49 3.56 26.66 27.67
N GLY A 50 4.43 25.97 28.42
CA GLY A 50 5.32 24.95 27.86
C GLY A 50 4.57 23.75 27.26
N PRO A 51 3.71 23.05 28.02
CA PRO A 51 2.91 21.93 27.51
C PRO A 51 2.05 22.34 26.31
N ARG A 52 1.39 23.51 26.37
CA ARG A 52 0.54 24.00 25.29
C ARG A 52 1.31 24.24 23.99
N LEU A 53 2.44 24.94 24.06
CA LEU A 53 3.25 25.20 22.85
C LEU A 53 3.84 23.91 22.28
N ARG A 54 4.16 22.93 23.14
CA ARG A 54 4.60 21.60 22.70
C ARG A 54 3.49 20.87 21.93
N ASP A 55 2.26 20.90 22.42
CA ASP A 55 1.14 20.24 21.75
C ASP A 55 0.78 20.94 20.43
N LEU A 56 0.82 22.29 20.40
CA LEU A 56 0.65 23.05 19.16
C LEU A 56 1.78 22.76 18.14
N ALA A 57 3.02 22.61 18.60
CA ALA A 57 4.14 22.24 17.73
C ALA A 57 3.98 20.83 17.17
N ARG A 58 3.57 19.85 17.99
CA ARG A 58 3.26 18.49 17.53
C ARG A 58 2.11 18.48 16.53
N PHE A 59 1.05 19.22 16.80
CA PHE A 59 -0.06 19.35 15.86
C PHE A 59 0.39 19.98 14.54
N ALA A 60 1.16 21.07 14.56
CA ALA A 60 1.71 21.67 13.34
C ALA A 60 2.69 20.74 12.61
N GLN A 61 3.41 19.87 13.32
CA GLN A 61 4.25 18.83 12.72
C GLN A 61 3.39 17.79 11.99
N ASP A 62 2.31 17.33 12.61
CA ASP A 62 1.39 16.36 12.00
C ASP A 62 0.69 16.92 10.76
N LEU A 63 0.47 18.24 10.72
CA LEU A 63 -0.01 18.96 9.51
C LEU A 63 1.08 19.15 8.44
N GLY A 64 2.28 18.64 8.68
CA GLY A 64 3.41 18.78 7.77
C GLY A 64 3.99 20.19 7.69
N LEU A 65 3.66 21.11 8.61
CA LEU A 65 4.07 22.52 8.57
C LEU A 65 5.43 22.77 9.24
N LEU A 66 5.82 21.96 10.21
CA LEU A 66 7.10 22.11 10.89
C LEU A 66 7.74 20.76 11.25
N ARG A 67 9.03 20.79 11.59
CA ARG A 67 9.76 19.67 12.21
C ARG A 67 10.06 20.05 13.65
N PHE A 68 9.74 19.15 14.58
CA PHE A 68 10.01 19.31 16.00
C PHE A 68 10.84 18.12 16.51
N SER A 69 12.14 18.34 16.71
CA SER A 69 13.08 17.31 17.16
C SER A 69 13.86 17.79 18.38
N GLY A 70 13.76 17.04 19.48
CA GLY A 70 14.31 17.44 20.78
C GLY A 70 13.65 18.73 21.27
N GLN A 71 14.39 19.84 21.15
CA GLN A 71 13.90 21.20 21.44
C GLN A 71 13.82 22.09 20.21
N ASN A 72 14.32 21.64 19.06
CA ASN A 72 14.48 22.47 17.86
C ASN A 72 13.22 22.44 16.99
N LEU A 73 12.83 23.63 16.50
CA LEU A 73 11.68 23.87 15.65
C LEU A 73 12.14 24.50 14.33
N SER A 74 11.70 23.94 13.21
CA SER A 74 11.98 24.48 11.87
C SER A 74 10.79 24.27 10.94
N LEU A 75 10.58 25.17 9.97
CA LEU A 75 9.53 24.98 8.98
C LEU A 75 9.94 23.93 7.94
N THR A 76 8.99 23.09 7.53
CA THR A 76 9.13 22.25 6.34
C THR A 76 8.99 23.10 5.06
N GLU A 77 9.15 22.49 3.88
CA GLU A 77 8.85 23.19 2.62
C GLU A 77 7.38 23.65 2.52
N LEU A 78 6.44 22.81 2.96
CA LEU A 78 5.04 23.20 3.08
C LEU A 78 4.87 24.36 4.08
N GLY A 79 5.54 24.29 5.23
CA GLY A 79 5.52 25.33 6.25
C GLY A 79 6.04 26.67 5.77
N LYS A 80 7.10 26.68 4.95
CA LYS A 80 7.65 27.89 4.33
C LYS A 80 6.65 28.53 3.36
N LYS A 81 6.00 27.73 2.51
CA LYS A 81 4.92 28.22 1.62
C LYS A 81 3.74 28.75 2.42
N TYR A 82 3.34 28.03 3.47
CA TYR A 82 2.27 28.44 4.37
C TYR A 82 2.59 29.76 5.10
N TYR A 83 3.85 29.94 5.51
CA TYR A 83 4.36 31.17 6.11
C TYR A 83 4.35 32.34 5.13
N ALA A 84 4.75 32.12 3.87
CA ALA A 84 4.70 33.15 2.84
C ALA A 84 3.27 33.63 2.54
N ALA A 85 2.28 32.76 2.71
CA ALA A 85 0.86 33.00 2.44
C ALA A 85 0.09 33.69 3.59
N PHE A 86 0.78 34.22 4.61
CA PHE A 86 0.12 34.95 5.71
C PHE A 86 -0.52 36.26 5.21
N GLY A 87 -1.76 36.49 5.63
CA GLY A 87 -2.49 37.74 5.38
C GLY A 87 -2.19 38.83 6.41
N PRO A 88 -2.85 40.00 6.30
CA PRO A 88 -2.66 41.13 7.20
C PRO A 88 -3.11 40.83 8.64
N VAL A 89 -4.02 39.86 8.83
CA VAL A 89 -4.48 39.41 10.13
C VAL A 89 -3.84 38.07 10.47
N LYS A 90 -2.78 38.11 11.28
CA LYS A 90 -1.97 36.95 11.67
C LYS A 90 -2.76 35.71 12.11
N TRP A 91 -3.86 35.90 12.85
CA TRP A 91 -4.63 34.80 13.46
C TRP A 91 -5.76 34.26 12.59
N THR A 92 -5.83 34.69 11.34
CA THR A 92 -6.85 34.26 10.37
C THR A 92 -6.17 33.49 9.25
N ILE A 93 -6.75 32.35 8.88
CA ILE A 93 -6.28 31.55 7.75
C ILE A 93 -6.67 32.21 6.42
N THR A 94 -5.71 32.31 5.50
CA THR A 94 -5.96 32.83 4.15
C THR A 94 -6.48 31.73 3.21
N SER A 95 -7.05 32.11 2.07
CA SER A 95 -7.48 31.16 1.04
C SER A 95 -6.32 30.32 0.52
N GLU A 96 -5.14 30.93 0.32
CA GLU A 96 -3.92 30.24 -0.12
C GLU A 96 -3.43 29.23 0.93
N GLN A 97 -3.41 29.61 2.21
CA GLN A 97 -3.10 28.70 3.32
C GLN A 97 -4.07 27.52 3.40
N SER A 98 -5.37 27.78 3.25
CA SER A 98 -6.39 26.72 3.19
C SER A 98 -6.17 25.77 2.01
N THR A 99 -5.81 26.28 0.83
CA THR A 99 -5.50 25.47 -0.36
C THR A 99 -4.29 24.57 -0.12
N LEU A 100 -3.20 25.10 0.46
CA LEU A 100 -2.01 24.31 0.80
C LEU A 100 -2.33 23.16 1.76
N LEU A 101 -3.14 23.42 2.79
CA LEU A 101 -3.54 22.38 3.75
C LEU A 101 -4.49 21.35 3.16
N ARG A 102 -5.43 21.76 2.30
CA ARG A 102 -6.33 20.84 1.57
C ARG A 102 -5.54 19.90 0.68
N ASP A 103 -4.61 20.43 -0.11
CA ASP A 103 -3.75 19.64 -1.00
C ASP A 103 -2.87 18.68 -0.19
N HIS A 104 -2.28 19.13 0.91
CA HIS A 104 -1.49 18.28 1.79
C HIS A 104 -2.34 17.17 2.43
N LEU A 105 -3.50 17.50 3.00
CA LEU A 105 -4.41 16.52 3.57
C LEU A 105 -4.88 15.51 2.53
N TYR A 106 -5.17 15.97 1.32
CA TYR A 106 -5.53 15.10 0.20
C TYR A 106 -4.40 14.12 -0.10
N ARG A 107 -3.18 14.60 -0.35
CA ARG A 107 -2.03 13.78 -0.76
C ARG A 107 -1.52 12.83 0.33
N PHE A 108 -1.51 13.27 1.58
CA PHE A 108 -0.80 12.60 2.67
C PHE A 108 -1.73 12.13 3.80
N ALA A 109 -3.01 11.93 3.52
CA ALA A 109 -4.01 11.46 4.48
C ALA A 109 -3.52 10.27 5.31
N SER A 110 -2.87 9.28 4.71
CA SER A 110 -2.42 8.06 5.41
C SER A 110 -1.01 8.16 6.02
N SER A 111 -0.33 9.30 5.91
CA SER A 111 1.07 9.45 6.34
C SER A 111 1.25 9.48 7.86
N ASN A 112 0.25 9.94 8.59
CA ASN A 112 0.23 9.94 10.05
C ASN A 112 -1.20 9.86 10.59
N GLY A 113 -1.32 9.55 11.88
CA GLY A 113 -2.63 9.34 12.50
C GLY A 113 -3.54 10.58 12.50
N THR A 114 -3.00 11.78 12.65
CA THR A 114 -3.78 13.02 12.68
C THR A 114 -4.41 13.31 11.32
N LEU A 115 -3.62 13.26 10.23
CA LEU A 115 -4.15 13.43 8.88
C LEU A 115 -5.15 12.33 8.53
N ASN A 116 -4.88 11.09 8.94
CA ASN A 116 -5.78 9.96 8.68
C ASN A 116 -7.12 10.13 9.38
N ALA A 117 -7.09 10.57 10.65
CA ALA A 117 -8.28 10.84 11.43
C ALA A 117 -9.10 11.99 10.82
N ILE A 118 -8.45 13.07 10.38
CA ILE A 118 -9.12 14.20 9.73
C ILE A 118 -9.76 13.77 8.40
N ALA A 119 -9.04 13.04 7.56
CA ALA A 119 -9.54 12.55 6.27
C ALA A 119 -10.71 11.57 6.48
N THR A 120 -10.59 10.65 7.44
CA THR A 120 -11.64 9.69 7.80
C THR A 120 -12.90 10.42 8.26
N LEU A 121 -12.77 11.47 9.08
CA LEU A 121 -13.91 12.27 9.50
C LEU A 121 -14.62 12.95 8.32
N ALA A 122 -13.86 13.55 7.40
CA ALA A 122 -14.42 14.18 6.20
C ALA A 122 -15.16 13.16 5.32
N GLN A 123 -14.60 11.96 5.14
CA GLN A 123 -15.24 10.86 4.42
C GLN A 123 -16.50 10.34 5.12
N THR A 124 -16.53 10.30 6.46
CA THR A 124 -17.74 9.95 7.21
C THR A 124 -18.83 10.98 6.98
N ILE A 125 -18.52 12.28 7.07
CA ILE A 125 -19.48 13.35 6.73
C ILE A 125 -19.98 13.21 5.28
N ALA A 126 -19.11 12.83 4.35
CA ALA A 126 -19.45 12.65 2.93
C ALA A 126 -20.54 11.59 2.69
N LYS A 127 -20.69 10.61 3.57
CA LYS A 127 -21.73 9.57 3.47
C LYS A 127 -23.13 10.12 3.74
N HIS A 128 -23.23 11.24 4.44
CA HIS A 128 -24.49 11.85 4.88
C HIS A 128 -24.79 13.09 4.04
N LYS A 129 -25.42 12.90 2.87
CA LYS A 129 -25.73 13.99 1.91
C LYS A 129 -26.54 15.13 2.54
N ASP A 130 -27.48 14.78 3.42
CA ASP A 130 -28.35 15.74 4.12
C ASP A 130 -27.71 16.30 5.41
N GLY A 131 -26.44 15.94 5.68
CA GLY A 131 -25.68 16.37 6.84
C GLY A 131 -25.86 15.45 8.06
N ILE A 132 -24.96 15.61 9.02
CA ILE A 132 -24.91 14.76 10.23
C ILE A 132 -24.73 15.60 11.49
N SER A 133 -25.40 15.23 12.58
CA SER A 133 -25.25 15.89 13.89
C SER A 133 -23.91 15.55 14.55
N LEU A 134 -23.41 16.43 15.44
CA LEU A 134 -22.16 16.17 16.17
C LEU A 134 -22.21 14.83 16.94
N LYS A 135 -23.35 14.52 17.56
CA LYS A 135 -23.52 13.31 18.36
C LYS A 135 -23.37 12.07 17.49
N ALA A 136 -24.19 11.96 16.44
CA ALA A 136 -24.15 10.84 15.50
C ALA A 136 -22.76 10.69 14.87
N LEU A 137 -22.16 11.80 14.44
CA LEU A 137 -20.82 11.77 13.85
C LEU A 137 -19.76 11.26 14.82
N SER A 138 -19.85 11.63 16.11
CA SER A 138 -18.89 11.18 17.13
C SER A 138 -19.01 9.68 17.44
N GLU A 139 -20.20 9.11 17.28
CA GLU A 139 -20.46 7.68 17.44
C GLU A 139 -19.91 6.88 16.26
N GLU A 140 -20.09 7.38 15.02
CA GLU A 140 -19.55 6.76 13.80
C GLU A 140 -18.03 6.91 13.65
N PHE A 141 -17.48 8.04 14.09
CA PHE A 141 -16.08 8.38 13.85
C PHE A 141 -15.10 7.57 14.70
N ALA A 142 -15.37 7.42 16.00
CA ALA A 142 -14.42 6.79 16.93
C ALA A 142 -14.03 5.33 16.58
N PRO A 143 -14.96 4.46 16.12
CA PRO A 143 -14.60 3.13 15.64
C PRO A 143 -13.67 3.12 14.43
N LEU A 144 -13.87 4.05 13.48
CA LEU A 144 -13.12 4.09 12.22
C LEU A 144 -11.64 4.42 12.41
N ILE A 145 -11.30 5.11 13.50
CA ILE A 145 -9.92 5.43 13.88
C ILE A 145 -9.37 4.52 14.99
N GLY A 146 -10.08 3.42 15.31
CA GLY A 146 -9.64 2.45 16.31
C GLY A 146 -9.68 2.97 17.76
N LYS A 147 -10.62 3.88 18.09
CA LYS A 147 -10.76 4.49 19.44
C LYS A 147 -12.09 4.22 20.12
N ALA A 148 -12.88 3.27 19.61
CA ALA A 148 -14.17 2.92 20.19
C ALA A 148 -14.08 2.47 21.67
N SER A 149 -13.05 1.70 22.03
CA SER A 149 -12.81 1.20 23.40
C SER A 149 -12.17 2.25 24.32
N ASP A 150 -11.40 3.17 23.76
CA ASP A 150 -10.51 4.05 24.52
C ASP A 150 -11.21 5.36 24.93
N TRP A 151 -12.27 5.72 24.23
CA TRP A 151 -12.93 7.02 24.39
C TRP A 151 -14.33 6.89 24.95
N GLY A 152 -14.52 7.41 26.17
CA GLY A 152 -15.84 7.72 26.72
C GLY A 152 -16.59 8.74 25.84
N GLU A 153 -17.92 8.81 25.99
CA GLU A 153 -18.82 9.66 25.18
C GLU A 153 -18.39 11.14 25.13
N VAL A 154 -18.07 11.72 26.28
CA VAL A 154 -17.62 13.13 26.38
C VAL A 154 -16.33 13.35 25.60
N THR A 155 -15.39 12.41 25.70
CA THR A 155 -14.12 12.47 24.97
C THR A 155 -14.35 12.36 23.47
N ARG A 156 -15.16 11.38 23.01
CA ARG A 156 -15.50 11.23 21.58
C ARG A 156 -16.11 12.50 21.01
N THR A 157 -17.09 13.07 21.71
CA THR A 157 -17.77 14.30 21.28
C THR A 157 -16.80 15.47 21.17
N ASN A 158 -15.98 15.70 22.19
CA ASN A 158 -15.01 16.81 22.20
C ASN A 158 -13.95 16.64 21.11
N LYS A 159 -13.38 15.44 20.96
CA LYS A 159 -12.35 15.17 19.94
C LYS A 159 -12.92 15.29 18.52
N THR A 160 -14.13 14.81 18.30
CA THR A 160 -14.85 14.98 17.01
C THR A 160 -15.07 16.45 16.72
N LYS A 161 -15.55 17.23 17.70
CA LYS A 161 -15.74 18.68 17.55
C LYS A 161 -14.44 19.40 17.17
N PHE A 162 -13.32 19.04 17.79
CA PHE A 162 -12.01 19.62 17.45
C PHE A 162 -11.60 19.30 16.00
N ALA A 163 -11.78 18.06 15.56
CA ALA A 163 -11.50 17.64 14.19
C ALA A 163 -12.41 18.32 13.16
N ILE A 164 -13.69 18.52 13.47
CA ILE A 164 -14.61 19.29 12.62
C ILE A 164 -14.15 20.75 12.48
N ASN A 165 -13.69 21.38 13.57
CA ASN A 165 -13.20 22.76 13.51
C ASN A 165 -12.05 22.91 12.52
N TYR A 166 -11.17 21.90 12.42
CA TYR A 166 -10.09 21.86 11.43
C TYR A 166 -10.65 21.84 10.00
N LEU A 167 -11.57 20.91 9.70
CA LEU A 167 -12.22 20.82 8.40
C LEU A 167 -13.00 22.10 8.05
N THR A 168 -13.59 22.76 9.05
CA THR A 168 -14.33 24.01 8.89
C THR A 168 -13.40 25.19 8.60
N GLU A 169 -12.26 25.29 9.29
CA GLU A 169 -11.26 26.35 9.03
C GLU A 169 -10.61 26.22 7.65
N MET A 170 -10.40 25.00 7.19
CA MET A 170 -10.03 24.75 5.80
C MET A 170 -11.20 24.91 4.84
N GLY A 171 -12.43 25.20 5.28
CA GLY A 171 -13.61 25.30 4.41
C GLY A 171 -13.95 24.01 3.66
N VAL A 172 -13.59 22.84 4.20
CA VAL A 172 -13.98 21.50 3.71
C VAL A 172 -15.37 21.13 4.23
N VAL A 173 -15.67 21.50 5.47
CA VAL A 173 -16.98 21.27 6.10
C VAL A 173 -17.65 22.60 6.37
N GLU A 174 -18.96 22.63 6.22
CA GLU A 174 -19.82 23.73 6.63
C GLU A 174 -20.86 23.24 7.64
N LYS A 175 -21.36 24.17 8.46
CA LYS A 175 -22.40 23.90 9.45
C LYS A 175 -23.71 24.53 8.98
N ASP A 176 -24.76 23.73 8.94
CA ASP A 176 -26.12 24.12 8.58
C ASP A 176 -27.05 23.77 9.74
N GLY A 177 -27.45 24.77 10.52
CA GLY A 177 -28.11 24.57 11.81
C GLY A 177 -27.24 23.74 12.77
N ASP A 178 -27.71 22.54 13.13
CA ASP A 178 -26.99 21.57 13.98
C ASP A 178 -26.32 20.43 13.22
N LEU A 179 -26.39 20.47 11.88
CA LEU A 179 -25.81 19.47 11.01
C LEU A 179 -24.49 19.96 10.40
N TYR A 180 -23.57 19.04 10.17
CA TYR A 180 -22.34 19.26 9.43
C TYR A 180 -22.44 18.59 8.07
N LYS A 181 -22.04 19.31 7.02
CA LYS A 181 -22.06 18.88 5.62
C LYS A 181 -20.70 19.19 4.98
N LEU A 182 -20.35 18.46 3.92
CA LEU A 182 -19.23 18.88 3.08
C LEU A 182 -19.63 20.15 2.31
N SER A 183 -18.75 21.15 2.33
CA SER A 183 -18.87 22.31 1.44
C SER A 183 -18.64 21.88 -0.01
N LEU A 184 -18.88 22.75 -1.00
CA LEU A 184 -18.55 22.46 -2.40
C LEU A 184 -17.08 22.03 -2.58
N VAL A 185 -16.15 22.69 -1.87
CA VAL A 185 -14.73 22.33 -1.88
C VAL A 185 -14.50 20.98 -1.21
N GLY A 186 -15.17 20.72 -0.09
CA GLY A 186 -15.08 19.43 0.58
C GLY A 186 -15.63 18.30 -0.26
N LEU A 187 -16.70 18.54 -1.03
CA LEU A 187 -17.25 17.58 -1.96
C LEU A 187 -16.22 17.24 -3.05
N THR A 188 -15.55 18.24 -3.62
CA THR A 188 -14.47 17.99 -4.60
C THR A 188 -13.31 17.15 -4.01
N LEU A 189 -12.98 17.33 -2.74
CA LEU A 189 -11.85 16.65 -2.09
C LEU A 189 -12.16 15.28 -1.48
N PHE A 190 -13.37 15.11 -0.92
CA PHE A 190 -13.74 14.00 -0.04
C PHE A 190 -15.08 13.36 -0.35
N GLN A 191 -15.90 13.93 -1.24
CA GLN A 191 -16.98 13.13 -1.82
C GLN A 191 -16.27 11.98 -2.51
N THR A 192 -16.70 10.75 -2.19
CA THR A 192 -16.14 9.53 -2.78
C THR A 192 -16.19 9.71 -4.29
N ARG A 193 -15.07 10.13 -4.89
CA ARG A 193 -14.86 9.99 -6.33
C ARG A 193 -15.17 8.53 -6.58
N LYS A 194 -16.05 8.27 -7.55
CA LYS A 194 -16.24 6.91 -8.04
C LYS A 194 -14.84 6.36 -8.30
N ALA A 195 -14.46 5.30 -7.57
CA ALA A 195 -13.15 4.69 -7.69
C ALA A 195 -12.91 4.44 -9.17
N THR A 196 -11.82 4.99 -9.69
CA THR A 196 -11.48 4.77 -11.09
C THR A 196 -10.89 3.38 -11.21
N THR A 197 -11.23 2.68 -12.28
CA THR A 197 -10.66 1.36 -12.55
C THR A 197 -9.58 1.49 -13.62
N TRP A 198 -8.48 0.78 -13.39
CA TRP A 198 -7.29 0.83 -14.23
C TRP A 198 -6.90 -0.56 -14.71
N ILE A 199 -6.17 -0.61 -15.83
CA ILE A 199 -5.38 -1.78 -16.20
C ILE A 199 -3.90 -1.43 -16.09
N PHE A 200 -3.14 -2.19 -15.32
CA PHE A 200 -1.69 -2.06 -15.17
C PHE A 200 -1.00 -3.23 -15.84
N GLN A 201 -0.23 -2.95 -16.89
CA GLN A 201 0.44 -3.95 -17.72
C GLN A 201 1.86 -4.22 -17.20
N GLY A 202 2.21 -5.50 -17.11
CA GLY A 202 3.57 -5.99 -16.96
C GLY A 202 3.93 -6.99 -18.06
N ASN A 203 5.20 -7.02 -18.45
CA ASN A 203 5.68 -7.87 -19.52
C ASN A 203 6.64 -8.94 -18.97
N PRO A 204 6.27 -10.24 -19.05
CA PRO A 204 7.07 -11.35 -18.52
C PRO A 204 8.47 -11.47 -19.13
N LYS A 205 8.75 -10.81 -20.27
CA LYS A 205 10.10 -10.76 -20.86
C LYS A 205 11.08 -9.87 -20.10
N TYR A 206 10.57 -8.91 -19.33
CA TYR A 206 11.37 -7.92 -18.59
C TYR A 206 11.17 -8.04 -17.09
N PHE A 207 10.04 -8.59 -16.66
CA PHE A 207 9.64 -8.65 -15.27
C PHE A 207 8.81 -9.90 -15.01
N ASN A 208 9.29 -10.78 -14.13
CA ASN A 208 8.62 -11.99 -13.68
C ASN A 208 7.38 -11.64 -12.82
N ILE A 209 6.34 -11.22 -13.53
CA ILE A 209 5.06 -10.77 -12.99
C ILE A 209 4.30 -11.87 -12.24
N ASP A 210 4.44 -13.12 -12.68
CA ASP A 210 3.72 -14.26 -12.12
C ASP A 210 4.19 -14.51 -10.68
N ASP A 211 5.49 -14.70 -10.49
CA ASP A 211 6.08 -14.88 -9.17
C ASP A 211 5.88 -13.61 -8.32
N TYR A 212 5.98 -12.42 -8.91
CA TYR A 212 5.76 -11.16 -8.19
C TYR A 212 4.36 -11.05 -7.58
N LEU A 213 3.33 -11.48 -8.32
CA LEU A 213 1.94 -11.45 -7.86
C LEU A 213 1.64 -12.57 -6.85
N GLU A 214 2.26 -13.74 -6.99
CA GLU A 214 2.09 -14.86 -6.05
C GLU A 214 2.81 -14.63 -4.72
N ASP A 215 4.00 -14.05 -4.76
CA ASP A 215 4.86 -13.87 -3.59
C ASP A 215 4.42 -12.70 -2.70
N ARG A 216 3.75 -11.70 -3.26
CA ARG A 216 3.48 -10.42 -2.58
C ARG A 216 2.01 -10.06 -2.50
N LYS A 217 1.53 -9.87 -1.26
CA LYS A 217 0.21 -9.24 -1.01
C LYS A 217 0.19 -7.75 -1.36
N THR A 218 1.33 -7.09 -1.18
CA THR A 218 1.48 -5.67 -1.45
C THR A 218 2.60 -5.49 -2.45
N ILE A 219 2.27 -4.88 -3.57
CA ILE A 219 3.15 -4.68 -4.71
C ILE A 219 3.31 -3.20 -5.03
N VAL A 220 4.36 -2.88 -5.76
CA VAL A 220 4.62 -1.55 -6.31
C VAL A 220 4.53 -1.65 -7.82
N TRP A 221 3.88 -0.67 -8.46
CA TRP A 221 3.76 -0.61 -9.91
C TRP A 221 4.19 0.73 -10.45
N SER A 222 5.06 0.73 -11.47
CA SER A 222 5.53 1.94 -12.12
C SER A 222 4.41 2.63 -12.90
N ILE A 223 4.33 3.96 -12.79
CA ILE A 223 3.42 4.82 -13.54
C ILE A 223 4.25 5.61 -14.55
N ARG A 224 4.34 5.12 -15.79
CA ARG A 224 5.17 5.76 -16.83
C ARG A 224 4.47 6.91 -17.55
N GLN A 225 3.15 6.97 -17.48
CA GLN A 225 2.36 8.05 -18.06
C GLN A 225 2.16 9.14 -17.01
N SER A 226 2.94 10.22 -17.11
CA SER A 226 2.97 11.29 -16.10
C SER A 226 1.62 11.94 -15.85
N HIS A 227 0.74 12.01 -16.84
CA HIS A 227 -0.61 12.56 -16.69
C HIS A 227 -1.51 11.70 -15.78
N PHE A 228 -1.22 10.42 -15.59
CA PHE A 228 -1.99 9.57 -14.67
C PHE A 228 -1.54 9.68 -13.21
N ILE A 229 -0.39 10.30 -12.92
CA ILE A 229 0.12 10.47 -11.56
C ILE A 229 -0.89 11.17 -10.66
N ASP A 230 -1.49 12.26 -11.15
CA ASP A 230 -2.49 13.03 -10.41
C ASP A 230 -3.89 12.38 -10.46
N GLU A 231 -4.13 11.46 -11.40
CA GLU A 231 -5.42 10.78 -11.56
C GLU A 231 -5.57 9.52 -10.72
N ILE A 232 -4.49 8.80 -10.41
CA ILE A 232 -4.53 7.56 -9.64
C ILE A 232 -4.67 7.89 -8.15
N GLN A 233 -5.71 7.36 -7.52
CA GLN A 233 -6.06 7.67 -6.14
C GLN A 233 -6.17 6.41 -5.28
N ILE A 234 -5.98 6.56 -3.97
CA ILE A 234 -6.20 5.47 -3.01
C ILE A 234 -7.66 4.99 -3.12
N GLY A 235 -7.84 3.67 -3.17
CA GLY A 235 -9.14 3.03 -3.36
C GLY A 235 -9.52 2.76 -4.82
N ASP A 236 -8.76 3.29 -5.80
CA ASP A 236 -8.91 2.91 -7.20
C ASP A 236 -8.67 1.40 -7.39
N GLU A 237 -9.47 0.77 -8.24
CA GLU A 237 -9.36 -0.65 -8.55
C GLU A 237 -8.41 -0.86 -9.73
N VAL A 238 -7.59 -1.91 -9.65
CA VAL A 238 -6.59 -2.20 -10.67
C VAL A 238 -6.73 -3.65 -11.12
N PHE A 239 -6.96 -3.85 -12.41
CA PHE A 239 -6.75 -5.13 -13.07
C PHE A 239 -5.30 -5.21 -13.54
N VAL A 240 -4.58 -6.25 -13.14
CA VAL A 240 -3.21 -6.46 -13.57
C VAL A 240 -3.20 -7.29 -14.84
N TRP A 241 -2.60 -6.74 -15.89
CA TRP A 241 -2.47 -7.36 -17.20
C TRP A 241 -1.07 -7.94 -17.39
N ARG A 242 -1.00 -9.23 -17.69
CA ARG A 242 0.21 -9.89 -18.17
C ARG A 242 0.25 -9.83 -19.69
N ALA A 243 1.27 -9.20 -20.26
CA ALA A 243 1.50 -9.25 -21.71
C ALA A 243 1.83 -10.69 -22.16
N ASP A 244 1.74 -10.98 -23.45
CA ASP A 244 2.11 -12.31 -23.96
C ASP A 244 3.55 -12.65 -23.56
N GLY A 245 3.73 -13.81 -22.95
CA GLY A 245 5.04 -14.35 -22.64
C GLY A 245 5.68 -15.03 -23.84
N TYR A 246 6.12 -16.26 -23.63
CA TYR A 246 6.73 -17.08 -24.69
C TYR A 246 5.71 -17.55 -25.73
N GLU A 247 4.43 -17.62 -25.37
CA GLU A 247 3.35 -18.05 -26.26
C GLU A 247 2.45 -16.87 -26.66
N LYS A 248 2.20 -16.73 -27.96
CA LYS A 248 1.32 -15.67 -28.49
C LYS A 248 -0.12 -15.92 -28.03
N GLY A 249 -0.78 -14.88 -27.51
CA GLY A 249 -2.14 -14.96 -26.96
C GLY A 249 -2.23 -15.47 -25.52
N SER A 250 -1.10 -15.73 -24.84
CA SER A 250 -1.06 -16.13 -23.42
C SER A 250 -1.33 -14.99 -22.44
N GLY A 251 -1.39 -13.75 -22.92
CA GLY A 251 -1.64 -12.58 -22.12
C GLY A 251 -3.12 -12.37 -21.77
N GLY A 252 -3.35 -11.49 -20.81
CA GLY A 252 -4.69 -11.19 -20.31
C GLY A 252 -4.64 -10.59 -18.91
N ILE A 253 -5.80 -10.48 -18.28
CA ILE A 253 -5.92 -10.01 -16.90
C ILE A 253 -5.71 -11.20 -15.97
N VAL A 254 -4.72 -11.07 -15.09
CA VAL A 254 -4.25 -12.14 -14.21
C VAL A 254 -4.38 -11.82 -12.73
N ALA A 255 -4.71 -10.58 -12.35
CA ALA A 255 -4.98 -10.26 -10.95
C ALA A 255 -5.90 -9.04 -10.80
N ARG A 256 -6.47 -8.93 -9.61
CA ARG A 256 -7.23 -7.78 -9.13
C ARG A 256 -6.57 -7.20 -7.89
N ALA A 257 -6.40 -5.89 -7.86
CA ALA A 257 -5.75 -5.16 -6.78
C ALA A 257 -6.45 -3.83 -6.49
N ILE A 258 -6.07 -3.19 -5.39
CA ILE A 258 -6.57 -1.85 -5.01
C ILE A 258 -5.37 -0.96 -4.69
N VAL A 259 -5.39 0.28 -5.16
CA VAL A 259 -4.38 1.29 -4.79
C VAL A 259 -4.50 1.60 -3.30
N ILE A 260 -3.42 1.39 -2.54
CA ILE A 260 -3.35 1.68 -1.10
C ILE A 260 -2.40 2.85 -0.78
N GLU A 261 -1.56 3.24 -1.73
CA GLU A 261 -0.69 4.41 -1.63
C GLU A 261 -0.61 5.09 -3.00
N ARG A 262 -0.65 6.42 -3.02
CA ARG A 262 -0.67 7.22 -4.25
C ARG A 262 0.68 7.14 -4.98
N PRO A 263 0.72 7.47 -6.29
CA PRO A 263 1.96 7.62 -7.03
C PRO A 263 2.96 8.52 -6.30
N GLY A 264 4.17 8.02 -6.11
CA GLY A 264 5.29 8.75 -5.52
C GLY A 264 6.63 8.12 -5.92
N TYR A 265 7.74 8.76 -5.54
CA TYR A 265 9.06 8.16 -5.70
C TYR A 265 9.21 7.01 -4.70
N ILE A 266 9.64 5.86 -5.18
CA ILE A 266 9.76 4.63 -4.40
C ILE A 266 11.21 4.15 -4.49
N ASP A 267 11.76 3.69 -3.37
CA ASP A 267 13.16 3.24 -3.30
C ASP A 267 13.30 1.72 -3.60
N ASP A 268 12.18 0.99 -3.68
CA ASP A 268 12.11 -0.49 -3.87
C ASP A 268 11.91 -0.92 -5.34
N TRP A 269 12.61 -0.28 -6.29
CA TRP A 269 12.55 -0.69 -7.70
C TRP A 269 13.48 -1.84 -8.04
N GLU A 270 14.63 -1.94 -7.36
CA GLU A 270 15.61 -3.01 -7.54
C GLU A 270 15.18 -4.25 -6.76
N ASN A 271 14.50 -5.17 -7.43
CA ASN A 271 14.05 -6.42 -6.82
C ASN A 271 14.32 -7.63 -7.72
N GLU A 272 14.24 -8.83 -7.14
CA GLU A 272 14.62 -10.10 -7.77
C GLU A 272 13.71 -10.56 -8.93
N TYR A 273 12.63 -9.82 -9.22
CA TYR A 273 11.66 -10.16 -10.26
C TYR A 273 11.99 -9.49 -11.60
N TRP A 274 12.97 -8.61 -11.65
CA TRP A 274 13.42 -7.98 -12.89
C TRP A 274 14.35 -8.92 -13.67
N GLU A 275 13.97 -9.20 -14.92
CA GLU A 275 14.80 -9.95 -15.89
C GLU A 275 15.72 -9.01 -16.70
N SER A 276 15.48 -7.70 -16.61
CA SER A 276 16.25 -6.62 -17.23
C SER A 276 16.48 -5.48 -16.24
N ASP A 277 17.25 -4.45 -16.61
CA ASP A 277 17.48 -3.30 -15.71
C ASP A 277 16.16 -2.69 -15.20
N PRO A 278 16.00 -2.53 -13.87
CA PRO A 278 14.81 -1.92 -13.28
C PRO A 278 14.74 -0.41 -13.58
N PRO A 279 13.56 0.22 -13.42
CA PRO A 279 13.44 1.67 -13.43
C PRO A 279 14.31 2.29 -12.33
N LYS A 280 14.98 3.41 -12.64
CA LYS A 280 15.71 4.15 -11.61
C LYS A 280 14.74 4.89 -10.68
N ALA A 281 15.05 4.90 -9.39
CA ALA A 281 14.19 5.45 -8.34
C ALA A 281 13.88 6.94 -8.49
N ASP A 282 14.76 7.70 -9.14
CA ASP A 282 14.62 9.12 -9.41
C ASP A 282 13.89 9.43 -10.73
N GLU A 283 13.72 8.44 -11.61
CA GLU A 283 13.17 8.64 -12.96
C GLU A 283 11.67 8.33 -13.05
N VAL A 284 11.13 7.46 -12.19
CA VAL A 284 9.75 6.97 -12.30
C VAL A 284 9.02 6.92 -10.95
N GLN A 285 7.78 7.44 -10.94
CA GLN A 285 6.89 7.30 -9.79
C GLN A 285 6.12 5.98 -9.86
N GLY A 286 5.77 5.44 -8.70
CA GLY A 286 5.01 4.21 -8.57
C GLY A 286 3.86 4.31 -7.59
N ALA A 287 2.82 3.53 -7.81
CA ALA A 287 1.72 3.35 -6.87
C ALA A 287 1.89 2.02 -6.11
N LYS A 288 1.47 2.01 -4.85
CA LYS A 288 1.45 0.78 -4.04
C LYS A 288 0.06 0.17 -4.09
N LEU A 289 0.00 -1.13 -4.41
CA LEU A 289 -1.24 -1.85 -4.59
C LEU A 289 -1.34 -3.00 -3.59
N LEU A 290 -2.54 -3.21 -3.06
CA LEU A 290 -2.92 -4.41 -2.33
C LEU A 290 -3.56 -5.40 -3.30
N VAL A 291 -2.87 -6.50 -3.56
CA VAL A 291 -3.37 -7.61 -4.38
C VAL A 291 -4.52 -8.29 -3.62
N LYS A 292 -5.68 -8.37 -4.27
CA LYS A 292 -6.88 -9.01 -3.72
C LYS A 292 -7.01 -10.44 -4.17
N GLU A 293 -6.71 -10.70 -5.44
CA GLU A 293 -6.91 -11.98 -6.07
C GLU A 293 -5.97 -12.14 -7.27
N VAL A 294 -5.45 -13.36 -7.48
CA VAL A 294 -4.53 -13.70 -8.58
C VAL A 294 -5.04 -14.96 -9.27
N ARG A 295 -5.03 -14.95 -10.60
CA ARG A 295 -5.44 -16.02 -11.51
C ARG A 295 -4.46 -16.06 -12.70
N LEU A 296 -3.39 -16.84 -12.57
CA LEU A 296 -2.32 -16.86 -13.60
C LEU A 296 -2.61 -17.75 -14.81
N LEU A 297 -3.51 -18.74 -14.64
CA LEU A 297 -3.80 -19.76 -15.66
C LEU A 297 -5.31 -20.00 -15.83
N HIS A 298 -6.01 -20.40 -14.76
CA HIS A 298 -7.45 -20.68 -14.78
C HIS A 298 -8.24 -19.52 -14.16
N GLY A 299 -9.40 -19.20 -14.75
CA GLY A 299 -10.26 -18.06 -14.36
C GLY A 299 -9.69 -16.68 -14.70
N MET A 300 -8.53 -16.62 -15.37
CA MET A 300 -7.97 -15.38 -15.90
C MET A 300 -8.80 -14.92 -17.10
N ILE A 301 -8.96 -13.61 -17.28
CA ILE A 301 -9.64 -13.09 -18.48
C ILE A 301 -8.61 -13.03 -19.60
N ARG A 302 -8.73 -13.92 -20.58
CA ARG A 302 -7.74 -14.02 -21.66
C ARG A 302 -7.89 -12.87 -22.65
N ARG A 303 -6.76 -12.44 -23.22
CA ARG A 303 -6.74 -11.48 -24.32
C ARG A 303 -7.63 -11.92 -25.48
N THR A 304 -7.56 -13.20 -25.85
CA THR A 304 -8.29 -13.76 -26.99
C THR A 304 -9.80 -13.67 -26.83
N ASP A 305 -10.28 -13.69 -25.59
CA ASP A 305 -11.71 -13.64 -25.29
C ASP A 305 -12.18 -12.19 -25.36
N LEU A 306 -11.40 -11.25 -24.82
CA LEU A 306 -11.64 -9.82 -24.95
C LEU A 306 -11.58 -9.32 -26.39
N GLU A 307 -10.72 -9.90 -27.24
CA GLU A 307 -10.64 -9.56 -28.66
C GLU A 307 -11.89 -9.98 -29.45
N LYS A 308 -12.64 -11.00 -28.96
CA LYS A 308 -13.89 -11.48 -29.56
C LYS A 308 -15.13 -10.80 -28.97
N ASP A 309 -15.04 -10.30 -27.75
CA ASP A 309 -16.14 -9.62 -27.06
C ASP A 309 -16.57 -8.33 -27.77
N GLU A 310 -17.86 -8.18 -28.04
CA GLU A 310 -18.38 -7.05 -28.83
C GLU A 310 -18.20 -5.70 -28.13
N HIS A 311 -18.19 -5.69 -26.79
CA HIS A 311 -18.12 -4.50 -25.97
C HIS A 311 -16.70 -4.19 -25.49
N LEU A 312 -15.84 -5.20 -25.36
CA LEU A 312 -14.48 -5.08 -24.81
C LEU A 312 -13.36 -5.17 -25.85
N LYS A 313 -13.63 -5.57 -27.11
CA LYS A 313 -12.63 -5.53 -28.20
C LYS A 313 -12.06 -4.14 -28.49
N GLY A 314 -12.73 -3.10 -27.98
CA GLY A 314 -12.33 -1.69 -28.07
C GLY A 314 -11.33 -1.23 -27.02
N LEU A 315 -11.05 -2.05 -25.99
CA LEU A 315 -10.17 -1.69 -24.87
C LEU A 315 -8.84 -1.10 -25.35
N ARG A 316 -8.43 0.02 -24.77
CA ARG A 316 -7.21 0.73 -25.17
C ARG A 316 -5.97 -0.16 -25.11
N ILE A 317 -5.86 -1.05 -24.11
CA ILE A 317 -4.74 -1.99 -24.00
C ILE A 317 -4.63 -2.97 -25.18
N LEU A 318 -5.74 -3.29 -25.85
CA LEU A 318 -5.74 -4.15 -27.05
C LEU A 318 -5.30 -3.37 -28.29
N LYS A 319 -5.66 -2.08 -28.37
CA LYS A 319 -5.39 -1.18 -29.52
C LYS A 319 -4.01 -0.52 -29.46
N MET A 320 -3.56 -0.12 -28.26
CA MET A 320 -2.33 0.62 -28.00
C MET A 320 -1.50 -0.12 -26.95
N ARG A 321 -0.76 -1.15 -27.38
CA ARG A 321 -0.12 -2.12 -26.47
C ARG A 321 1.14 -1.63 -25.76
N ASN A 322 1.64 -0.44 -26.11
CA ASN A 322 2.95 0.06 -25.70
C ASN A 322 2.91 0.87 -24.39
N GLU A 323 1.73 1.14 -23.83
CA GLU A 323 1.60 1.83 -22.53
C GLU A 323 1.65 0.81 -21.37
N THR A 324 1.89 1.32 -20.16
CA THR A 324 1.97 0.49 -18.94
C THR A 324 0.75 0.61 -18.06
N ASN A 325 0.01 1.71 -18.17
CA ASN A 325 -1.17 1.98 -17.35
C ASN A 325 -2.28 2.50 -18.27
N TYR A 326 -3.50 2.01 -18.08
CA TYR A 326 -4.65 2.34 -18.91
C TYR A 326 -5.84 2.66 -18.03
N ARG A 327 -6.45 3.82 -18.25
CA ARG A 327 -7.70 4.20 -17.60
C ARG A 327 -8.86 3.49 -18.29
N LEU A 328 -9.76 2.89 -17.51
CA LEU A 328 -11.02 2.34 -18.01
C LEU A 328 -12.14 3.36 -17.91
N ASN A 329 -13.07 3.31 -18.85
CA ASN A 329 -14.36 3.95 -18.67
C ASN A 329 -15.28 3.08 -17.79
N ASP A 330 -16.39 3.67 -17.35
CA ASP A 330 -17.31 3.03 -16.41
C ASP A 330 -17.92 1.72 -16.94
N THR A 331 -18.22 1.65 -18.24
CA THR A 331 -18.79 0.48 -18.88
C THR A 331 -17.77 -0.64 -18.99
N GLU A 332 -16.55 -0.34 -19.45
CA GLU A 332 -15.44 -1.31 -19.52
C GLU A 332 -15.11 -1.88 -18.14
N ALA A 333 -15.02 -1.01 -17.12
CA ALA A 333 -14.74 -1.40 -15.74
C ALA A 333 -15.81 -2.36 -15.19
N MET A 334 -17.08 -2.04 -15.41
CA MET A 334 -18.20 -2.87 -14.98
C MET A 334 -18.18 -4.24 -15.66
N LEU A 335 -18.00 -4.29 -16.99
CA LEU A 335 -17.98 -5.53 -17.75
C LEU A 335 -16.79 -6.42 -17.37
N LEU A 336 -15.59 -5.85 -17.23
CA LEU A 336 -14.42 -6.62 -16.78
C LEU A 336 -14.60 -7.20 -15.38
N LYS A 337 -15.25 -6.45 -14.48
CA LYS A 337 -15.57 -6.95 -13.15
C LYS A 337 -16.57 -8.10 -13.19
N GLN A 338 -17.62 -8.00 -14.01
CA GLN A 338 -18.58 -9.09 -14.20
C GLN A 338 -17.91 -10.35 -14.75
N LEU A 339 -17.06 -10.21 -15.78
CA LEU A 339 -16.29 -11.33 -16.31
C LEU A 339 -15.39 -11.96 -15.25
N TRP A 340 -14.73 -11.14 -14.44
CA TRP A 340 -13.89 -11.63 -13.34
C TRP A 340 -14.72 -12.38 -12.27
N GLU A 341 -15.94 -11.96 -11.99
CA GLU A 341 -16.82 -12.62 -11.02
C GLU A 341 -17.40 -13.93 -11.55
N ILE A 342 -17.75 -14.01 -12.84
CA ILE A 342 -18.28 -15.25 -13.48
C ILE A 342 -17.19 -16.33 -13.52
N GLU A 343 -15.97 -15.96 -13.91
CA GLU A 343 -14.82 -16.88 -13.95
C GLU A 343 -14.33 -17.33 -12.55
N ALA A 344 -14.99 -16.88 -11.48
CA ALA A 344 -14.68 -17.25 -10.09
C ALA A 344 -15.44 -18.51 -9.60
N THR A 345 -16.54 -18.88 -10.25
CA THR A 345 -17.40 -20.00 -9.83
C THR A 345 -17.04 -21.27 -10.61
N PRO A 346 -16.55 -22.35 -9.97
CA PRO A 346 -16.46 -23.63 -10.63
C PRO A 346 -17.87 -24.16 -10.88
N GLU A 347 -18.23 -24.36 -12.15
CA GLU A 347 -19.39 -25.17 -12.53
C GLU A 347 -19.14 -26.62 -12.05
N GLU A 348 -20.00 -27.14 -11.17
CA GLU A 348 -20.16 -28.57 -10.91
C GLU A 348 -21.50 -29.05 -11.47
N GLU A 349 -21.47 -30.26 -12.04
CA GLU A 349 -22.55 -31.18 -12.48
C GLU A 349 -22.86 -31.28 -14.00
N ASP A 350 -22.06 -32.17 -14.63
CA ASP A 350 -22.40 -33.39 -15.43
C ASP A 350 -23.26 -33.36 -16.71
N GLU A 351 -22.67 -33.87 -17.82
CA GLU A 351 -23.13 -35.10 -18.51
C GLU A 351 -22.05 -35.66 -19.48
N GLU A 352 -22.16 -36.96 -19.78
CA GLU A 352 -21.10 -37.95 -20.01
C GLU A 352 -20.32 -37.96 -21.36
N GLU A 353 -19.09 -38.46 -21.23
CA GLU A 353 -18.19 -39.15 -22.19
C GLU A 353 -17.80 -38.54 -23.56
N LYS A 354 -16.52 -38.17 -23.67
CA LYS A 354 -15.55 -38.80 -24.62
C LYS A 354 -14.11 -38.36 -24.32
N THR A 355 -13.34 -39.29 -23.75
CA THR A 355 -11.86 -39.43 -23.71
C THR A 355 -10.98 -38.21 -24.01
N PHE A 356 -10.11 -37.83 -23.06
CA PHE A 356 -8.86 -37.12 -23.36
C PHE A 356 -7.69 -37.66 -22.52
N PRO A 357 -6.47 -37.71 -23.10
CA PRO A 357 -5.33 -38.47 -22.61
C PRO A 357 -4.74 -37.89 -21.31
N GLU A 358 -4.17 -38.79 -20.52
CA GLU A 358 -3.25 -38.60 -19.39
C GLU A 358 -2.56 -37.22 -19.32
N GLY A 359 -2.75 -36.47 -18.22
CA GLY A 359 -1.99 -35.21 -18.01
C GLY A 359 -2.67 -34.03 -17.30
N LYS A 360 -3.90 -34.14 -16.77
CA LYS A 360 -4.57 -33.03 -16.08
C LYS A 360 -3.99 -32.82 -14.68
N VAL A 361 -3.34 -31.67 -14.45
CA VAL A 361 -2.71 -31.33 -13.17
C VAL A 361 -3.58 -30.36 -12.36
N TYR A 362 -3.94 -30.77 -11.14
CA TYR A 362 -4.63 -29.93 -10.15
C TYR A 362 -3.61 -29.18 -9.28
N TYR A 363 -3.87 -27.90 -8.94
CA TYR A 363 -3.07 -27.19 -7.93
C TYR A 363 -3.89 -26.37 -6.92
N ARG A 364 -3.41 -26.46 -5.66
CA ARG A 364 -3.85 -25.80 -4.43
C ARG A 364 -3.12 -24.46 -4.25
N LEU A 365 -3.81 -23.47 -3.68
CA LEU A 365 -3.26 -22.20 -3.18
C LEU A 365 -2.06 -22.43 -2.22
N HIS A 366 -0.88 -21.89 -2.52
CA HIS A 366 0.27 -21.86 -1.60
C HIS A 366 0.36 -20.50 -0.89
N LYS A 367 0.41 -20.53 0.44
CA LYS A 367 0.72 -19.37 1.30
C LYS A 367 2.18 -19.52 1.74
N LYS A 368 3.06 -18.55 1.46
CA LYS A 368 4.46 -18.66 1.90
C LYS A 368 5.02 -17.35 2.46
N ARG A 369 5.74 -17.51 3.58
CA ARG A 369 6.67 -16.56 4.20
C ARG A 369 8.02 -16.62 3.43
N GLU A 370 8.68 -15.47 3.31
CA GLU A 370 9.90 -15.20 2.53
C GLU A 370 11.05 -16.21 2.75
N ARG A 371 11.79 -16.52 1.67
CA ARG A 371 13.04 -17.28 1.69
C ARG A 371 14.19 -16.33 1.34
N SER A 372 15.19 -16.21 2.21
CA SER A 372 16.38 -15.39 1.94
C SER A 372 17.27 -16.05 0.88
N ARG A 373 17.40 -15.40 -0.29
CA ARG A 373 18.32 -15.80 -1.38
C ARG A 373 19.78 -15.86 -0.89
N THR A 374 20.15 -15.01 0.07
CA THR A 374 21.47 -14.99 0.70
C THR A 374 21.75 -16.31 1.42
N LEU A 375 20.79 -16.83 2.20
CA LEU A 375 20.94 -18.11 2.90
C LEU A 375 21.03 -19.29 1.94
N VAL A 376 20.28 -19.26 0.83
CA VAL A 376 20.33 -20.28 -0.22
C VAL A 376 21.73 -20.34 -0.84
N ASN A 377 22.30 -19.19 -1.22
CA ASN A 377 23.62 -19.12 -1.83
C ASN A 377 24.72 -19.50 -0.85
N GLN A 378 24.65 -19.01 0.39
CA GLN A 378 25.61 -19.36 1.45
C GLN A 378 25.62 -20.87 1.73
N LYS A 379 24.45 -21.53 1.77
CA LYS A 379 24.40 -22.98 1.97
C LYS A 379 25.02 -23.74 0.80
N LYS A 380 24.74 -23.34 -0.45
CA LYS A 380 25.35 -23.97 -1.63
C LYS A 380 26.86 -23.80 -1.67
N GLU A 381 27.36 -22.61 -1.29
CA GLU A 381 28.79 -22.36 -1.19
C GLU A 381 29.44 -23.18 -0.08
N GLN A 382 28.80 -23.31 1.08
CA GLN A 382 29.29 -24.14 2.18
C GLN A 382 29.51 -25.59 1.72
N VAL A 383 28.50 -26.21 1.10
CA VAL A 383 28.58 -27.59 0.59
C VAL A 383 29.75 -27.75 -0.39
N LYS A 384 29.93 -26.78 -1.31
CA LYS A 384 31.06 -26.77 -2.24
C LYS A 384 32.42 -26.62 -1.55
N ARG A 385 32.52 -25.80 -0.49
CA ARG A 385 33.77 -25.57 0.26
C ARG A 385 34.17 -26.78 1.10
N GLU A 386 33.19 -27.53 1.60
CA GLU A 386 33.38 -28.79 2.33
C GLU A 386 33.83 -29.94 1.39
N GLY A 387 33.95 -29.67 0.08
CA GLY A 387 34.40 -30.63 -0.92
C GLY A 387 33.29 -31.56 -1.41
N GLU A 388 32.06 -31.30 -1.00
CA GLU A 388 30.89 -32.08 -1.40
C GLU A 388 30.27 -31.55 -2.70
N LYS A 389 29.68 -32.47 -3.47
CA LYS A 389 28.91 -32.12 -4.67
C LYS A 389 27.53 -31.64 -4.27
N LEU A 390 26.93 -30.74 -5.07
CA LEU A 390 25.53 -30.32 -4.91
C LEU A 390 24.56 -31.43 -5.34
N ILE A 391 24.44 -32.45 -4.51
CA ILE A 391 23.55 -33.59 -4.70
C ILE A 391 22.43 -33.56 -3.65
N CYS A 392 21.29 -34.17 -3.98
CA CYS A 392 20.15 -34.23 -3.06
C CYS A 392 20.52 -35.03 -1.81
N GLN A 393 20.35 -34.46 -0.61
CA GLN A 393 20.62 -35.16 0.65
C GLN A 393 19.64 -36.31 0.95
N VAL A 394 18.50 -36.37 0.26
CA VAL A 394 17.47 -37.40 0.46
C VAL A 394 17.67 -38.57 -0.51
N CYS A 395 17.84 -38.29 -1.80
CA CYS A 395 17.87 -39.33 -2.84
C CYS A 395 19.18 -39.37 -3.64
N THR A 396 20.19 -38.59 -3.26
CA THR A 396 21.52 -38.50 -3.91
C THR A 396 21.51 -38.04 -5.38
N PHE A 397 20.37 -37.55 -5.88
CA PHE A 397 20.23 -37.08 -7.24
C PHE A 397 21.14 -35.88 -7.55
N ASP A 398 21.81 -35.93 -8.69
CA ASP A 398 22.78 -34.95 -9.19
C ASP A 398 22.28 -34.38 -10.53
N PHE A 399 21.96 -33.08 -10.56
CA PHE A 399 21.45 -32.41 -11.76
C PHE A 399 22.53 -32.23 -12.81
N GLU A 400 23.76 -31.90 -12.44
CA GLU A 400 24.86 -31.70 -13.40
C GLU A 400 25.26 -33.03 -14.05
N LYS A 401 25.31 -34.11 -13.27
CA LYS A 401 25.56 -35.45 -13.81
C LYS A 401 24.46 -35.93 -14.74
N THR A 402 23.20 -35.65 -14.42
CA THR A 402 22.04 -36.18 -15.16
C THR A 402 21.71 -35.34 -16.39
N TYR A 403 21.76 -34.02 -16.26
CA TYR A 403 21.31 -33.07 -17.30
C TYR A 403 22.47 -32.30 -17.94
N GLY A 404 23.71 -32.54 -17.52
CA GLY A 404 24.89 -31.83 -18.03
C GLY A 404 24.95 -30.39 -17.51
N VAL A 405 25.60 -29.51 -18.27
CA VAL A 405 25.94 -28.14 -17.84
C VAL A 405 24.73 -27.30 -17.40
N ILE A 406 23.54 -27.57 -17.93
CA ILE A 406 22.31 -26.85 -17.54
C ILE A 406 21.86 -27.18 -16.10
N GLY A 407 22.30 -28.32 -15.56
CA GLY A 407 22.04 -28.73 -14.18
C GLY A 407 23.09 -28.22 -13.19
N LYS A 408 24.12 -27.51 -13.66
CA LYS A 408 25.18 -26.98 -12.80
C LYS A 408 24.59 -25.99 -11.79
N ASP A 409 24.91 -26.20 -10.52
CA ASP A 409 24.43 -25.40 -9.37
C ASP A 409 22.90 -25.37 -9.16
N PHE A 410 22.17 -26.16 -9.95
CA PHE A 410 20.73 -26.27 -9.88
C PHE A 410 20.34 -27.29 -8.81
N ILE A 411 19.92 -26.78 -7.65
CA ILE A 411 19.39 -27.56 -6.54
C ILE A 411 18.59 -26.65 -5.59
N GLU A 412 17.57 -27.18 -4.93
CA GLU A 412 16.71 -26.44 -4.01
C GLU A 412 17.30 -26.44 -2.59
N VAL A 413 16.98 -25.41 -1.81
CA VAL A 413 17.32 -25.34 -0.38
C VAL A 413 16.03 -25.31 0.44
N HIS A 414 15.87 -26.30 1.29
CA HIS A 414 14.71 -26.52 2.15
C HIS A 414 15.04 -26.15 3.60
N HIS A 415 14.11 -25.52 4.32
CA HIS A 415 14.28 -25.27 5.76
C HIS A 415 13.79 -26.50 6.52
N THR A 416 14.64 -27.09 7.36
CA THR A 416 14.31 -28.27 8.16
C THR A 416 13.26 -27.93 9.23
N LYS A 417 13.27 -26.69 9.75
CA LYS A 417 12.20 -26.12 10.56
C LYS A 417 11.19 -25.37 9.68
N PRO A 418 9.89 -25.72 9.70
CA PRO A 418 8.89 -25.04 8.88
C PRO A 418 8.77 -23.56 9.21
N ILE A 419 8.90 -22.70 8.19
CA ILE A 419 8.81 -21.24 8.34
C ILE A 419 7.45 -20.82 8.96
N SER A 420 6.38 -21.61 8.81
CA SER A 420 5.08 -21.35 9.45
C SER A 420 5.07 -21.46 10.99
N GLU A 421 6.08 -22.10 11.57
CA GLU A 421 6.21 -22.33 13.02
C GLU A 421 7.26 -21.40 13.66
N MET A 422 7.93 -20.58 12.85
CA MET A 422 8.91 -19.60 13.30
C MET A 422 8.23 -18.34 13.87
N LYS A 423 8.79 -17.79 14.96
CA LYS A 423 8.38 -16.50 15.53
C LYS A 423 9.07 -15.33 14.80
N GLU A 424 8.56 -14.12 14.98
CA GLU A 424 9.20 -12.90 14.50
C GLU A 424 10.57 -12.75 15.18
N ASN A 425 11.66 -12.66 14.40
CA ASN A 425 13.08 -12.73 14.81
C ASN A 425 13.68 -14.12 15.12
N ASP A 426 13.06 -15.23 14.71
CA ASP A 426 13.76 -16.53 14.71
C ASP A 426 14.92 -16.50 13.71
N GLU A 427 16.16 -16.67 14.18
CA GLU A 427 17.35 -16.80 13.32
C GLU A 427 17.39 -18.19 12.68
N THR A 428 17.72 -18.25 11.39
CA THR A 428 17.93 -19.50 10.64
C THR A 428 19.42 -19.65 10.37
N SER A 429 20.02 -20.72 10.89
CA SER A 429 21.42 -21.04 10.60
C SER A 429 21.54 -21.85 9.31
N LEU A 430 22.76 -21.98 8.77
CA LEU A 430 22.99 -22.84 7.60
C LEU A 430 22.74 -24.33 7.92
N ASP A 431 22.81 -24.74 9.18
CA ASP A 431 22.54 -26.12 9.60
C ASP A 431 21.03 -26.44 9.62
N ASP A 432 20.18 -25.41 9.64
CA ASP A 432 18.73 -25.54 9.52
C ASP A 432 18.26 -25.67 8.05
N LEU A 433 19.21 -25.82 7.12
CA LEU A 433 18.96 -25.89 5.68
C LEU A 433 19.42 -27.23 5.11
N ALA A 434 18.54 -27.87 4.36
CA ALA A 434 18.81 -29.09 3.62
C ALA A 434 18.84 -28.82 2.12
N VAL A 435 19.80 -29.42 1.41
CA VAL A 435 19.94 -29.30 -0.04
C VAL A 435 19.23 -30.48 -0.69
N VAL A 436 18.19 -30.22 -1.48
CA VAL A 436 17.28 -31.26 -2.00
C VAL A 436 16.93 -31.01 -3.47
N CYS A 437 16.62 -32.06 -4.23
CA CYS A 437 16.14 -31.90 -5.59
C CYS A 437 14.69 -31.38 -5.62
N SER A 438 14.26 -30.84 -6.76
CA SER A 438 12.90 -30.30 -6.93
C SER A 438 11.78 -31.30 -6.60
N ASN A 439 12.02 -32.60 -6.83
CA ASN A 439 11.07 -33.66 -6.49
C ASN A 439 11.01 -33.91 -4.98
N CYS A 440 12.15 -34.12 -4.31
CA CYS A 440 12.19 -34.30 -2.86
C CYS A 440 11.70 -33.06 -2.11
N HIS A 441 12.04 -31.86 -2.59
CA HIS A 441 11.54 -30.60 -2.06
C HIS A 441 10.00 -30.54 -2.07
N ARG A 442 9.38 -30.97 -3.18
CA ARG A 442 7.91 -31.11 -3.27
C ARG A 442 7.37 -32.18 -2.33
N MET A 443 8.06 -33.31 -2.17
CA MET A 443 7.61 -34.40 -1.28
C MET A 443 7.66 -34.02 0.20
N LEU A 444 8.67 -33.26 0.64
CA LEU A 444 8.75 -32.72 2.00
C LEU A 444 7.54 -31.82 2.33
N HIS A 445 7.02 -31.13 1.32
CA HIS A 445 5.83 -30.28 1.41
C HIS A 445 4.50 -30.96 0.97
N ARG A 446 4.45 -32.29 0.86
CA ARG A 446 3.26 -32.97 0.31
C ARG A 446 2.09 -33.11 1.29
N ARG A 447 2.36 -33.20 2.60
CA ARG A 447 1.34 -33.34 3.67
C ARG A 447 1.71 -32.58 4.92
N ARG A 448 0.72 -32.31 5.80
CA ARG A 448 0.92 -31.74 7.15
C ARG A 448 0.63 -32.79 8.22
N PRO A 449 1.43 -32.88 9.31
CA PRO A 449 2.71 -32.19 9.53
C PRO A 449 3.74 -32.53 8.44
N TRP A 450 4.62 -31.57 8.14
CA TRP A 450 5.61 -31.71 7.07
C TRP A 450 6.56 -32.86 7.36
N LEU A 451 7.03 -33.55 6.32
CA LEU A 451 8.01 -34.62 6.47
C LEU A 451 9.39 -34.02 6.74
N THR A 452 10.18 -34.67 7.60
CA THR A 452 11.62 -34.38 7.69
C THR A 452 12.38 -35.09 6.57
N THR A 453 13.62 -34.66 6.33
CA THR A 453 14.55 -35.30 5.39
C THR A 453 14.76 -36.78 5.70
N GLU A 454 14.86 -37.14 6.98
CA GLU A 454 15.07 -38.52 7.46
C GLU A 454 13.82 -39.38 7.25
N GLN A 455 12.63 -38.80 7.50
CA GLN A 455 11.36 -39.48 7.26
C GLN A 455 11.16 -39.76 5.78
N LEU A 456 11.50 -38.80 4.90
CA LEU A 456 11.39 -39.00 3.47
C LEU A 456 12.44 -40.00 2.96
N THR A 457 13.66 -39.98 3.52
CA THR A 457 14.72 -40.93 3.17
C THR A 457 14.30 -42.36 3.51
N SER A 458 13.68 -42.59 4.67
CA SER A 458 13.17 -43.92 5.08
C SER A 458 12.06 -44.49 4.20
N LEU A 459 11.47 -43.68 3.31
CA LEU A 459 10.45 -44.12 2.35
C LEU A 459 11.06 -44.49 0.99
N LEU A 460 12.36 -44.22 0.80
CA LEU A 460 13.08 -44.59 -0.41
C LEU A 460 13.72 -45.96 -0.23
N PRO A 461 13.72 -46.80 -1.28
CA PRO A 461 14.22 -48.17 -1.23
C PRO A 461 15.73 -48.29 -1.08
#